data_AF-A0A1V5WXL0-F1
#
_entry.id   AF-A0A1V5WXL0-F1
#
_cell.length_a   1.000
_cell.length_b   1.000
_cell.length_c   1.000
_cell.angle_alpha   90.00
_cell.angle_beta   90.00
_cell.angle_gamma   90.00
#
_symmetry.space_group_name_H-M   'P 1'
#
loop_
_entity.id
_entity.type
_entity.pdbx_description
1 polymer ?
#
loop_
_entity_poly.entity_id
_entity_poly.type
_entity_poly.pdbx_seq_one_letter_code
_entity_poly.pdbx_strand_id
1 'polypeptide(L)'
;MKKIVICSSIKFGKEIMEWKDILEDIGFRVIKYPVRTKDGVSYEEEFSSHYFSISKADAILVLNLEKDGIPGYIGPGVFAEIAFAIGWEKVKGKDIKVYYVNPIPDSLPYSEELRLWQSLGWLIPVDKASANPEKQDDIYSTGSIKDDYYYDAMDYLFEGDADEAIRLLKKALKMDEHYLAGYVGMASSYLKKKDMKEYKKYVERGFEEVKAVYPEWPTECRWGVMSNRPALRLICYKAMLEHSLGNLAEAESLYRLLLKINPHDNQGVRYLISAMFAGFGPEYADELTEEGNRKQDWSRLEKLFLEQNKKHDFWCLRDEDEEL
;
A
#
# COMPACT_ATOMS: atom_id res chain seq x y z
N MET A 1 0.92 -13.23 -1.21
CA MET A 1 1.76 -12.34 -0.37
C MET A 1 1.68 -12.82 1.06
N LYS A 2 2.81 -13.07 1.74
CA LYS A 2 2.83 -13.57 3.11
C LYS A 2 2.41 -12.47 4.09
N LYS A 3 1.62 -12.80 5.11
CA LYS A 3 1.10 -11.87 6.11
C LYS A 3 2.00 -11.85 7.33
N ILE A 4 2.31 -10.66 7.86
CA ILE A 4 3.10 -10.51 9.07
C ILE A 4 2.45 -9.51 10.05
N VAL A 5 2.61 -9.77 11.35
CA VAL A 5 2.22 -8.87 12.44
C VAL A 5 3.47 -8.37 13.14
N ILE A 6 3.53 -7.08 13.46
CA ILE A 6 4.58 -6.51 14.30
C ILE A 6 4.10 -6.52 15.75
N CYS A 7 4.93 -7.05 16.63
CA CYS A 7 4.72 -7.15 18.07
C CYS A 7 5.73 -6.25 18.77
N SER A 8 5.28 -5.17 19.41
CA SER A 8 6.16 -4.15 20.00
C SER A 8 5.45 -3.32 21.09
N SER A 9 6.22 -2.57 21.87
CA SER A 9 5.65 -1.51 22.69
C SER A 9 5.23 -0.34 21.79
N ILE A 10 4.01 0.15 22.00
CA ILE A 10 3.48 1.36 21.36
C ILE A 10 4.35 2.62 21.50
N LYS A 11 5.31 2.62 22.43
CA LYS A 11 6.28 3.72 22.60
C LYS A 11 7.27 3.83 21.43
N PHE A 12 7.48 2.75 20.68
CA PHE A 12 8.42 2.67 19.56
C PHE A 12 7.76 2.97 18.21
N GLY A 13 6.89 3.99 18.18
CA GLY A 13 6.07 4.29 17.00
C GLY A 13 6.90 4.52 15.74
N LYS A 14 8.06 5.17 15.86
CA LYS A 14 8.96 5.44 14.74
C LYS A 14 9.55 4.14 14.19
N GLU A 15 10.12 3.32 15.06
CA GLU A 15 10.79 2.07 14.69
C GLU A 15 9.79 1.03 14.18
N ILE A 16 8.55 1.04 14.68
CA ILE A 16 7.47 0.20 14.14
C ILE A 16 7.21 0.54 12.66
N MET A 17 7.20 1.83 12.31
CA MET A 17 7.01 2.27 10.92
C MET A 17 8.21 1.90 10.05
N GLU A 18 9.44 2.14 10.53
CA GLU A 18 10.67 1.74 9.84
C GLU A 18 10.66 0.22 9.52
N TRP A 19 10.30 -0.61 10.49
CA TRP A 19 10.20 -2.07 10.29
C TRP A 19 9.03 -2.48 9.40
N LYS A 20 7.90 -1.75 9.46
CA LYS A 20 6.78 -2.00 8.56
C LYS A 20 7.23 -1.83 7.12
N ASP A 21 7.95 -0.76 6.82
CA ASP A 21 8.42 -0.47 5.46
C ASP A 21 9.43 -1.53 4.99
N ILE A 22 10.40 -1.90 5.84
CA ILE A 22 11.35 -3.01 5.55
C ILE A 22 10.60 -4.31 5.22
N LEU A 23 9.59 -4.66 6.01
CA LEU A 23 8.84 -5.89 5.82
C LEU A 23 8.01 -5.87 4.53
N GLU A 24 7.41 -4.74 4.21
CA GLU A 24 6.65 -4.56 2.98
C GLU A 24 7.54 -4.57 1.74
N ASP A 25 8.74 -3.99 1.83
CA ASP A 25 9.76 -4.00 0.78
C ASP A 25 10.25 -5.42 0.45
N ILE A 26 10.49 -6.26 1.48
CA ILE A 26 10.90 -7.66 1.28
C ILE A 26 9.71 -8.60 0.97
N GLY A 27 8.52 -8.05 0.66
CA GLY A 27 7.38 -8.79 0.10
C GLY A 27 6.40 -9.37 1.13
N PHE A 28 6.44 -8.93 2.39
CA PHE A 28 5.36 -9.21 3.34
C PHE A 28 4.22 -8.19 3.22
N ARG A 29 3.04 -8.59 3.66
CA ARG A 29 1.93 -7.70 3.98
C ARG A 29 1.88 -7.51 5.48
N VAL A 30 2.14 -6.31 5.98
CA VAL A 30 1.94 -6.02 7.41
C VAL A 30 0.45 -5.84 7.66
N ILE A 31 -0.15 -6.77 8.41
CA ILE A 31 -1.61 -6.80 8.62
C ILE A 31 -2.06 -6.22 9.97
N LYS A 32 -1.14 -6.10 10.94
CA LYS A 32 -1.39 -5.49 12.25
C LYS A 32 -0.06 -5.08 12.89
N TYR A 33 -0.08 -3.98 13.63
CA TYR A 33 1.03 -3.47 14.43
C TYR A 33 0.48 -2.53 15.54
N PRO A 34 1.25 -2.22 16.59
CA PRO A 34 0.79 -1.36 17.67
C PRO A 34 0.60 0.08 17.19
N VAL A 35 -0.58 0.63 17.44
CA VAL A 35 -0.94 2.03 17.14
C VAL A 35 -1.60 2.68 18.35
N ARG A 36 -1.46 4.00 18.51
CA ARG A 36 -2.27 4.75 19.49
C ARG A 36 -3.73 4.62 19.11
N THR A 37 -4.50 3.96 19.97
CA THR A 37 -5.95 3.86 19.86
C THR A 37 -6.53 5.27 19.78
N LYS A 38 -7.31 5.54 18.74
CA LYS A 38 -8.11 6.76 18.63
C LYS A 38 -9.16 6.77 19.74
N ASP A 39 -9.64 7.96 20.12
CA ASP A 39 -10.75 8.09 21.07
C ASP A 39 -11.95 7.25 20.62
N GLY A 40 -12.41 6.32 21.47
CA GLY A 40 -13.61 5.50 21.22
C GLY A 40 -13.40 4.01 20.94
N VAL A 41 -12.17 3.52 20.71
CA VAL A 41 -11.90 2.06 20.58
C VAL A 41 -11.66 1.45 21.95
N SER A 42 -12.41 0.40 22.30
CA SER A 42 -12.24 -0.28 23.58
C SER A 42 -10.98 -1.16 23.59
N TYR A 43 -10.36 -1.31 24.78
CA TYR A 43 -9.21 -2.20 24.95
C TYR A 43 -9.53 -3.65 24.55
N GLU A 44 -10.73 -4.12 24.87
CA GLU A 44 -11.18 -5.49 24.55
C GLU A 44 -11.25 -5.74 23.04
N GLU A 45 -11.76 -4.77 22.29
CA GLU A 45 -11.86 -4.83 20.83
C GLU A 45 -10.47 -4.85 20.18
N GLU A 46 -9.57 -3.97 20.61
CA GLU A 46 -8.20 -3.92 20.09
C GLU A 46 -7.42 -5.19 20.45
N PHE A 47 -7.57 -5.69 21.68
CA PHE A 47 -6.96 -6.95 22.12
C PHE A 47 -7.45 -8.12 21.25
N SER A 48 -8.77 -8.26 21.07
CA SER A 48 -9.36 -9.33 20.25
C SER A 48 -8.91 -9.24 18.79
N SER A 49 -8.91 -8.04 18.22
CA SER A 49 -8.46 -7.76 16.84
C SER A 49 -6.98 -8.12 16.64
N HIS A 50 -6.12 -7.80 17.61
CA HIS A 50 -4.70 -8.09 17.55
C HIS A 50 -4.41 -9.60 17.52
N TYR A 51 -4.95 -10.35 18.50
CA TYR A 51 -4.73 -11.81 18.56
C TYR A 51 -5.39 -12.55 17.39
N PHE A 52 -6.53 -12.07 16.91
CA PHE A 52 -7.11 -12.58 15.66
C PHE A 52 -6.16 -12.37 14.49
N SER A 53 -5.51 -11.22 14.38
CA SER A 53 -4.53 -10.93 13.31
C SER A 53 -3.33 -11.86 13.39
N ILE A 54 -2.79 -12.13 14.58
CA ILE A 54 -1.72 -13.12 14.77
C ILE A 54 -2.15 -14.49 14.24
N SER A 55 -3.38 -14.94 14.55
CA SER A 55 -3.89 -16.23 14.05
C SER A 55 -3.97 -16.31 12.51
N LYS A 56 -4.09 -15.15 11.84
CA LYS A 56 -4.17 -15.03 10.38
C LYS A 56 -2.81 -14.80 9.72
N ALA A 57 -1.77 -14.46 10.47
CA ALA A 57 -0.44 -14.21 9.95
C ALA A 57 0.29 -15.50 9.54
N ASP A 58 1.30 -15.38 8.69
CA ASP A 58 2.29 -16.42 8.36
C ASP A 58 3.56 -16.24 9.20
N ALA A 59 3.78 -15.04 9.74
CA ALA A 59 4.86 -14.73 10.67
C ALA A 59 4.46 -13.61 11.64
N ILE A 60 5.21 -13.48 12.73
CA ILE A 60 5.27 -12.27 13.55
C ILE A 60 6.71 -11.76 13.65
N LEU A 61 6.87 -10.44 13.76
CA LEU A 61 8.15 -9.79 14.07
C LEU A 61 8.07 -9.15 15.45
N VAL A 62 8.93 -9.60 16.36
CA VAL A 62 9.12 -9.05 17.70
C VAL A 62 10.19 -7.96 17.64
N LEU A 63 9.75 -6.71 17.79
CA LEU A 63 10.63 -5.54 17.81
C LEU A 63 11.07 -5.25 19.25
N ASN A 64 11.96 -6.11 19.78
CA ASN A 64 12.46 -6.02 21.16
C ASN A 64 13.59 -4.99 21.30
N LEU A 65 13.23 -3.71 21.24
CA LEU A 65 14.14 -2.59 21.43
C LEU A 65 14.50 -2.37 22.90
N GLU A 66 15.54 -1.59 23.14
CA GLU A 66 15.90 -1.20 24.51
C GLU A 66 14.76 -0.42 25.17
N LYS A 67 14.39 -0.82 26.39
CA LYS A 67 13.37 -0.15 27.17
C LYS A 67 13.73 -0.18 28.65
N ASP A 68 13.54 0.96 29.32
CA ASP A 68 13.79 1.10 30.76
C ASP A 68 15.19 0.62 31.18
N GLY A 69 16.19 0.84 30.30
CA GLY A 69 17.60 0.46 30.51
C GLY A 69 17.91 -1.02 30.26
N ILE A 70 16.98 -1.79 29.68
CA ILE A 70 17.15 -3.21 29.37
C ILE A 70 17.26 -3.38 27.85
N PRO A 71 18.45 -3.66 27.29
CA PRO A 71 18.61 -3.99 25.88
C PRO A 71 17.86 -5.28 25.53
N GLY A 72 17.23 -5.32 24.35
CA GLY A 72 16.48 -6.51 23.92
C GLY A 72 15.17 -6.75 24.67
N TYR A 73 14.65 -5.73 25.38
CA TYR A 73 13.50 -5.86 26.26
C TYR A 73 12.27 -6.41 25.53
N ILE A 74 11.71 -7.49 26.08
CA ILE A 74 10.40 -8.02 25.72
C ILE A 74 9.52 -7.73 26.94
N GLY A 75 8.35 -7.12 26.73
CA GLY A 75 7.39 -6.85 27.80
C GLY A 75 6.38 -7.99 27.96
N PRO A 76 5.64 -8.06 29.08
CA PRO A 76 4.68 -9.14 29.33
C PRO A 76 3.61 -9.31 28.23
N GLY A 77 3.15 -8.21 27.63
CA GLY A 77 2.19 -8.26 26.51
C GLY A 77 2.79 -8.91 25.26
N VAL A 78 4.01 -8.50 24.87
CA VAL A 78 4.73 -9.08 23.74
C VAL A 78 5.12 -10.55 24.01
N PHE A 79 5.46 -10.90 25.25
CA PHE A 79 5.66 -12.30 25.65
C PHE A 79 4.40 -13.14 25.44
N ALA A 80 3.21 -12.62 25.80
CA ALA A 80 1.94 -13.32 25.57
C ALA A 80 1.61 -13.47 24.08
N GLU A 81 1.94 -12.49 23.24
CA GLU A 81 1.81 -12.56 21.77
C GLU A 81 2.70 -13.67 21.18
N ILE A 82 3.97 -13.75 21.63
CA ILE A 82 4.90 -14.81 21.25
C ILE A 82 4.35 -16.19 21.65
N ALA A 83 3.94 -16.34 22.91
CA ALA A 83 3.42 -17.60 23.45
C ALA A 83 2.17 -18.05 22.68
N PHE A 84 1.29 -17.11 22.32
CA PHE A 84 0.10 -17.39 21.52
C PHE A 84 0.47 -17.83 20.10
N ALA A 85 1.40 -17.16 19.42
CA ALA A 85 1.82 -17.55 18.07
C ALA A 85 2.41 -18.97 18.02
N ILE A 86 3.31 -19.30 18.96
CA ILE A 86 3.90 -20.64 19.10
C ILE A 86 2.83 -21.67 19.43
N GLY A 87 2.02 -21.41 20.47
CA GLY A 87 0.96 -22.34 20.88
C GLY A 87 -0.07 -22.59 19.77
N TRP A 88 -0.43 -21.56 19.02
CA TRP A 88 -1.34 -21.66 17.89
C TRP A 88 -0.77 -22.51 16.76
N GLU A 89 0.51 -22.33 16.42
CA GLU A 89 1.20 -23.15 15.42
C GLU A 89 1.21 -24.62 15.82
N LYS A 90 1.60 -24.94 17.07
CA LYS A 90 1.66 -26.32 17.57
C LYS A 90 0.30 -27.00 17.67
N VAL A 91 -0.77 -26.27 17.99
CA VAL A 91 -2.11 -26.86 18.19
C VAL A 91 -2.90 -26.96 16.88
N LYS A 92 -2.76 -25.98 15.97
CA LYS A 92 -3.58 -25.91 14.75
C LYS A 92 -2.85 -26.36 13.48
N GLY A 93 -1.56 -26.66 13.55
CA GLY A 93 -0.76 -27.12 12.41
C GLY A 93 -0.53 -26.03 11.35
N LYS A 94 -0.68 -24.75 11.73
CA LYS A 94 -0.39 -23.62 10.86
C LYS A 94 1.00 -23.08 11.16
N ASP A 95 1.90 -23.12 10.19
CA ASP A 95 3.29 -22.69 10.36
C ASP A 95 3.38 -21.15 10.51
N ILE A 96 3.37 -20.65 11.74
CA ILE A 96 3.62 -19.24 12.06
C ILE A 96 5.07 -19.10 12.51
N LYS A 97 5.88 -18.34 11.77
CA LYS A 97 7.28 -18.05 12.15
C LYS A 97 7.35 -16.89 13.12
N VAL A 98 8.15 -17.00 14.17
CA VAL A 98 8.38 -15.92 15.13
C VAL A 98 9.80 -15.38 14.99
N TYR A 99 9.93 -14.14 14.50
CA TYR A 99 11.20 -13.46 14.35
C TYR A 99 11.43 -12.46 15.48
N TYR A 100 12.68 -12.18 15.84
CA TYR A 100 13.03 -11.13 16.80
C TYR A 100 14.31 -10.38 16.43
N VAL A 101 14.41 -9.11 16.80
CA VAL A 101 15.43 -8.18 16.28
C VAL A 101 16.71 -8.16 17.09
N ASN A 102 16.63 -8.20 18.42
CA ASN A 102 17.78 -8.07 19.32
C ASN A 102 17.96 -9.30 20.21
N PRO A 103 19.17 -9.57 20.73
CA PRO A 103 19.38 -10.67 21.66
C PRO A 103 18.41 -10.62 22.85
N ILE A 104 17.97 -11.80 23.28
CA ILE A 104 17.04 -11.95 24.41
C ILE A 104 17.84 -11.69 25.70
N PRO A 105 17.46 -10.72 26.54
CA PRO A 105 18.18 -10.42 27.77
C PRO A 105 18.05 -11.56 28.79
N ASP A 106 19.00 -11.65 29.72
CA ASP A 106 18.94 -12.61 30.83
C ASP A 106 18.08 -12.14 32.01
N SER A 107 17.74 -10.86 32.07
CA SER A 107 17.16 -10.19 33.23
C SER A 107 15.63 -10.23 33.33
N LEU A 108 14.92 -10.70 32.30
CA LEU A 108 13.45 -10.79 32.33
C LEU A 108 13.01 -12.01 33.14
N PRO A 109 11.86 -11.95 33.85
CA PRO A 109 11.34 -13.09 34.62
C PRO A 109 11.08 -14.38 33.82
N TYR A 110 10.95 -14.26 32.49
CA TYR A 110 10.66 -15.34 31.54
C TYR A 110 11.78 -15.53 30.49
N SER A 111 12.98 -15.04 30.77
CA SER A 111 14.13 -15.16 29.86
C SER A 111 14.52 -16.62 29.59
N GLU A 112 14.39 -17.49 30.60
CA GLU A 112 14.70 -18.91 30.48
C GLU A 112 13.78 -19.60 29.46
N GLU A 113 12.47 -19.32 29.53
CA GLU A 113 11.48 -19.86 28.60
C GLU A 113 11.72 -19.37 27.16
N LEU A 114 12.02 -18.07 26.99
CA LEU A 114 12.37 -17.51 25.68
C LEU A 114 13.64 -18.15 25.10
N ARG A 115 14.68 -18.40 25.92
CA ARG A 115 15.89 -19.12 25.49
C ARG A 115 15.60 -20.59 25.14
N LEU A 116 14.71 -21.23 25.88
CA LEU A 116 14.26 -22.58 25.54
C LEU A 116 13.59 -22.58 24.16
N TRP A 117 12.64 -21.69 23.90
CA TRP A 117 11.99 -21.57 22.59
C TRP A 117 12.97 -21.22 21.47
N GLN A 118 13.98 -20.39 21.74
CA GLN A 118 15.08 -20.14 20.81
C GLN A 118 15.87 -21.42 20.51
N SER A 119 16.25 -22.20 21.53
CA SER A 119 17.00 -23.46 21.35
C SER A 119 16.22 -24.53 20.57
N LEU A 120 14.89 -24.48 20.64
CA LEU A 120 13.98 -25.35 19.90
C LEU A 120 13.72 -24.85 18.46
N GLY A 121 14.31 -23.71 18.07
CA GLY A 121 14.13 -23.10 16.76
C GLY A 121 12.76 -22.44 16.55
N TRP A 122 12.02 -22.17 17.62
CA TRP A 122 10.70 -21.53 17.55
C TRP A 122 10.82 -20.01 17.50
N LEU A 123 11.89 -19.45 18.05
CA LEU A 123 12.28 -18.05 17.90
C LEU A 123 13.48 -17.94 16.97
N ILE A 124 13.35 -17.12 15.94
CA ILE A 124 14.34 -16.98 14.88
C ILE A 124 14.94 -15.56 14.94
N PRO A 125 16.25 -15.39 15.22
CA PRO A 125 16.86 -14.08 15.16
C PRO A 125 16.81 -13.54 13.73
N VAL A 126 16.52 -12.25 13.58
CA VAL A 126 16.72 -11.58 12.29
C VAL A 126 18.23 -11.45 12.04
N ASP A 127 18.68 -11.95 10.89
CA ASP A 127 20.07 -11.82 10.49
C ASP A 127 20.36 -10.40 10.01
N LYS A 128 21.04 -9.62 10.88
CA LYS A 128 21.46 -8.26 10.58
C LYS A 128 22.63 -8.19 9.58
N ALA A 129 23.36 -9.28 9.34
CA ALA A 129 24.46 -9.31 8.38
C ALA A 129 23.97 -9.41 6.93
N SER A 130 22.84 -10.08 6.69
CA SER A 130 22.07 -9.96 5.43
C SER A 130 21.24 -8.67 5.32
N ALA A 131 21.20 -7.86 6.37
CA ALA A 131 20.62 -6.52 6.40
C ALA A 131 21.70 -5.42 6.48
N ASN A 132 22.96 -5.76 6.17
CA ASN A 132 24.08 -4.82 6.17
C ASN A 132 24.19 -4.19 4.77
N PRO A 133 24.02 -2.86 4.60
CA PRO A 133 23.89 -2.18 3.31
C PRO A 133 25.25 -1.92 2.62
N GLU A 134 26.22 -2.81 2.76
CA GLU A 134 27.50 -2.71 2.08
C GLU A 134 27.65 -3.87 1.09
N LYS A 135 27.40 -3.54 -0.18
CA LYS A 135 27.51 -4.34 -1.41
C LYS A 135 26.24 -5.09 -1.84
N GLN A 136 25.30 -4.30 -2.35
CA GLN A 136 24.57 -4.71 -3.55
C GLN A 136 24.41 -3.46 -4.42
N ASP A 137 25.17 -3.41 -5.52
CA ASP A 137 25.12 -2.32 -6.48
C ASP A 137 23.71 -2.25 -7.08
N ASP A 138 23.15 -1.03 -7.00
CA ASP A 138 21.97 -0.49 -7.68
C ASP A 138 20.82 -1.46 -7.97
N ILE A 139 19.77 -1.38 -7.16
CA ILE A 139 18.37 -1.19 -7.61
C ILE A 139 17.43 -1.14 -6.36
N TYR A 140 16.81 0.04 -6.18
CA TYR A 140 15.73 0.47 -5.25
C TYR A 140 16.14 1.18 -3.94
N SER A 141 15.70 2.44 -3.86
CA SER A 141 16.26 3.59 -3.13
C SER A 141 15.62 3.85 -1.78
N THR A 142 16.46 4.26 -0.84
CA THR A 142 16.24 5.20 0.26
C THR A 142 15.04 6.15 0.06
N GLY A 143 14.07 6.14 0.98
CA GLY A 143 13.03 7.17 1.06
C GLY A 143 13.67 8.55 1.26
N SER A 144 13.43 9.46 0.34
CA SER A 144 13.95 10.81 0.39
C SER A 144 12.97 11.73 1.13
N ILE A 145 13.43 12.87 1.67
CA ILE A 145 12.56 13.82 2.40
C ILE A 145 11.33 14.27 1.57
N LYS A 146 11.43 14.29 0.22
CA LYS A 146 10.28 14.58 -0.66
C LYS A 146 9.25 13.44 -0.68
N ASP A 147 9.67 12.19 -0.48
CA ASP A 147 8.80 11.03 -0.38
C ASP A 147 8.04 11.07 0.96
N ASP A 148 8.72 11.41 2.06
CA ASP A 148 8.08 11.62 3.37
C ASP A 148 6.99 12.69 3.28
N TYR A 149 7.29 13.85 2.67
CA TYR A 149 6.28 14.89 2.45
C TYR A 149 5.12 14.43 1.58
N TYR A 150 5.36 13.56 0.61
CA TYR A 150 4.29 12.99 -0.20
C TYR A 150 3.41 12.03 0.62
N TYR A 151 4.00 11.11 1.38
CA TYR A 151 3.24 10.16 2.19
C TYR A 151 2.45 10.86 3.29
N ASP A 152 3.05 11.81 4.01
CA ASP A 152 2.35 12.65 4.98
C ASP A 152 1.17 13.39 4.31
N ALA A 153 1.36 13.93 3.10
CA ALA A 153 0.30 14.59 2.36
C ALA A 153 -0.86 13.64 2.00
N MET A 154 -0.55 12.39 1.66
CA MET A 154 -1.59 11.39 1.35
C MET A 154 -2.40 11.01 2.58
N ASP A 155 -1.77 10.95 3.75
CA ASP A 155 -2.47 10.74 5.02
C ASP A 155 -3.42 11.90 5.34
N TYR A 156 -2.97 13.16 5.23
CA TYR A 156 -3.85 14.32 5.39
C TYR A 156 -4.99 14.33 4.38
N LEU A 157 -4.73 13.98 3.12
CA LEU A 157 -5.77 13.92 2.09
C LEU A 157 -6.82 12.82 2.39
N PHE A 158 -6.38 11.68 2.92
CA PHE A 158 -7.26 10.61 3.38
C PHE A 158 -8.16 11.06 4.53
N GLU A 159 -7.62 11.85 5.47
CA GLU A 159 -8.37 12.45 6.58
C GLU A 159 -9.27 13.63 6.12
N GLY A 160 -9.15 14.06 4.87
CA GLY A 160 -9.96 15.11 4.27
C GLY A 160 -9.34 16.51 4.35
N ASP A 161 -8.13 16.64 4.89
CA ASP A 161 -7.37 17.90 4.94
C ASP A 161 -6.55 18.10 3.67
N ALA A 162 -7.24 18.47 2.58
CA ALA A 162 -6.60 18.72 1.31
C ALA A 162 -5.67 19.95 1.33
N ASP A 163 -5.88 20.91 2.24
CA ASP A 163 -5.05 22.12 2.31
C ASP A 163 -3.67 21.82 2.89
N GLU A 164 -3.60 21.02 3.96
CA GLU A 164 -2.35 20.58 4.53
C GLU A 164 -1.59 19.63 3.57
N ALA A 165 -2.32 18.73 2.90
CA ALA A 165 -1.76 17.90 1.84
C ALA A 165 -1.06 18.74 0.75
N ILE A 166 -1.73 19.77 0.22
CA ILE A 166 -1.15 20.69 -0.78
C ILE A 166 0.08 21.40 -0.24
N ARG A 167 0.08 21.82 1.03
CA ARG A 167 1.23 22.50 1.65
C ARG A 167 2.47 21.60 1.68
N LEU A 168 2.30 20.32 2.02
CA LEU A 168 3.36 19.33 2.06
C LEU A 168 3.85 18.96 0.65
N LEU A 169 2.92 18.76 -0.30
CA LEU A 169 3.25 18.49 -1.70
C LEU A 169 4.03 19.63 -2.36
N LYS A 170 3.73 20.88 -2.01
CA LYS A 170 4.54 22.05 -2.43
C LYS A 170 5.98 21.98 -1.91
N LYS A 171 6.21 21.43 -0.71
CA LYS A 171 7.57 21.22 -0.21
C LYS A 171 8.26 20.12 -1.00
N ALA A 172 7.59 19.00 -1.25
CA ALA A 172 8.13 17.91 -2.06
C ALA A 172 8.53 18.39 -3.48
N LEU A 173 7.64 19.10 -4.17
CA LEU A 173 7.90 19.64 -5.52
C LEU A 173 8.95 20.76 -5.55
N LYS A 174 9.17 21.47 -4.43
CA LYS A 174 10.28 22.43 -4.33
C LYS A 174 11.64 21.74 -4.27
N MET A 175 11.69 20.51 -3.73
CA MET A 175 12.92 19.72 -3.66
C MET A 175 13.23 19.04 -4.99
N ASP A 176 12.18 18.62 -5.70
CA ASP A 176 12.29 18.02 -7.03
C ASP A 176 11.06 18.41 -7.85
N GLU A 177 11.26 19.32 -8.81
CA GLU A 177 10.19 19.81 -9.68
C GLU A 177 9.71 18.77 -10.69
N HIS A 178 10.46 17.68 -10.92
CA HIS A 178 10.10 16.59 -11.82
C HIS A 178 9.45 15.40 -11.08
N TYR A 179 9.11 15.58 -9.79
CA TYR A 179 8.60 14.51 -8.95
C TYR A 179 7.15 14.12 -9.31
N LEU A 180 7.00 13.06 -10.10
CA LEU A 180 5.71 12.55 -10.59
C LEU A 180 4.69 12.30 -9.47
N ALA A 181 5.09 11.74 -8.33
CA ALA A 181 4.14 11.48 -7.24
C ALA A 181 3.66 12.80 -6.60
N GLY A 182 4.50 13.83 -6.56
CA GLY A 182 4.07 15.19 -6.19
C GLY A 182 2.94 15.70 -7.07
N TYR A 183 3.03 15.50 -8.39
CA TYR A 183 1.96 15.87 -9.33
C TYR A 183 0.68 15.03 -9.15
N VAL A 184 0.81 13.73 -8.90
CA VAL A 184 -0.33 12.87 -8.53
C VAL A 184 -1.03 13.44 -7.31
N GLY A 185 -0.29 13.68 -6.22
CA GLY A 185 -0.84 14.20 -4.98
C GLY A 185 -1.55 15.54 -5.18
N MET A 186 -0.93 16.47 -5.92
CA MET A 186 -1.54 17.78 -6.20
C MET A 186 -2.85 17.64 -6.96
N ALA A 187 -2.88 16.81 -8.01
CA ALA A 187 -4.11 16.52 -8.75
C ALA A 187 -5.18 15.93 -7.83
N SER A 188 -4.86 14.90 -7.03
CA SER A 188 -5.81 14.28 -6.09
C SER A 188 -6.35 15.28 -5.07
N SER A 189 -5.51 16.16 -4.52
CA SER A 189 -5.93 17.19 -3.57
C SER A 189 -6.90 18.19 -4.19
N TYR A 190 -6.63 18.68 -5.41
CA TYR A 190 -7.53 19.63 -6.06
C TYR A 190 -8.83 18.99 -6.56
N LEU A 191 -8.79 17.71 -6.95
CA LEU A 191 -9.99 16.94 -7.23
C LEU A 191 -10.88 16.82 -5.98
N LYS A 192 -10.29 16.52 -4.81
CA LYS A 192 -11.00 16.48 -3.52
C LYS A 192 -11.65 17.82 -3.17
N LYS A 193 -10.97 18.94 -3.48
CA LYS A 193 -11.50 20.30 -3.32
C LYS A 193 -12.51 20.71 -4.39
N LYS A 194 -12.75 19.87 -5.40
CA LYS A 194 -13.56 20.17 -6.60
C LYS A 194 -13.07 21.39 -7.38
N ASP A 195 -11.78 21.70 -7.28
CA ASP A 195 -11.14 22.77 -8.05
C ASP A 195 -10.61 22.21 -9.37
N MET A 196 -11.51 22.15 -10.36
CA MET A 196 -11.19 21.55 -11.67
C MET A 196 -10.13 22.33 -12.45
N LYS A 197 -9.94 23.63 -12.15
CA LYS A 197 -8.93 24.45 -12.83
C LYS A 197 -7.53 24.02 -12.40
N GLU A 198 -7.28 23.93 -11.10
CA GLU A 198 -5.97 23.47 -10.60
C GLU A 198 -5.79 21.97 -10.83
N TYR A 199 -6.83 21.14 -10.71
CA TYR A 199 -6.76 19.73 -11.08
C TYR A 199 -6.23 19.56 -12.51
N LYS A 200 -6.87 20.23 -13.48
CA LYS A 200 -6.45 20.21 -14.90
C LYS A 200 -4.97 20.60 -15.05
N LYS A 201 -4.57 21.71 -14.43
CA LYS A 201 -3.19 22.21 -14.49
C LYS A 201 -2.15 21.17 -14.01
N TYR A 202 -2.38 20.51 -12.87
CA TYR A 202 -1.40 19.54 -12.35
C TYR A 202 -1.44 18.20 -13.10
N VAL A 203 -2.59 17.80 -13.63
CA VAL A 203 -2.68 16.63 -14.53
C VAL A 203 -1.93 16.88 -15.83
N GLU A 204 -2.15 18.03 -16.48
CA GLU A 204 -1.45 18.38 -17.72
C GLU A 204 0.05 18.48 -17.50
N ARG A 205 0.49 19.20 -16.45
CA ARG A 205 1.91 19.30 -16.13
C ARG A 205 2.53 17.95 -15.78
N GLY A 206 1.88 17.14 -14.94
CA GLY A 206 2.39 15.81 -14.59
C GLY A 206 2.46 14.89 -15.81
N PHE A 207 1.51 14.98 -16.75
CA PHE A 207 1.56 14.21 -17.98
C PHE A 207 2.70 14.64 -18.92
N GLU A 208 3.08 15.93 -18.93
CA GLU A 208 4.29 16.38 -19.62
C GLU A 208 5.54 15.71 -19.03
N GLU A 209 5.65 15.65 -17.70
CA GLU A 209 6.77 14.97 -17.03
C GLU A 209 6.78 13.47 -17.35
N VAL A 210 5.62 12.81 -17.40
CA VAL A 210 5.53 11.40 -17.82
C VAL A 210 6.07 11.21 -19.23
N LYS A 211 5.73 12.10 -20.19
CA LYS A 211 6.26 12.02 -21.55
C LYS A 211 7.77 12.31 -21.62
N ALA A 212 8.31 13.12 -20.71
CA ALA A 212 9.74 13.35 -20.60
C ALA A 212 10.47 12.10 -20.08
N VAL A 213 9.88 11.37 -19.12
CA VAL A 213 10.40 10.09 -18.61
C VAL A 213 10.26 8.97 -19.64
N TYR A 214 9.18 8.96 -20.41
CA TYR A 214 8.89 7.96 -21.45
C TYR A 214 8.71 8.64 -22.82
N PRO A 215 9.80 9.00 -23.51
CA PRO A 215 9.72 9.51 -24.89
C PRO A 215 9.08 8.51 -25.85
N GLU A 216 9.25 7.21 -25.56
CA GLU A 216 8.52 6.11 -26.15
C GLU A 216 7.85 5.30 -25.04
N TRP A 217 6.60 4.85 -25.28
CA TRP A 217 5.89 4.06 -24.28
C TRP A 217 6.54 2.68 -24.11
N PRO A 218 6.78 2.25 -22.86
CA PRO A 218 7.33 0.93 -22.62
C PRO A 218 6.35 -0.15 -23.11
N THR A 219 6.88 -1.32 -23.44
CA THR A 219 6.03 -2.48 -23.77
C THR A 219 5.20 -2.92 -22.57
N GLU A 220 5.73 -2.74 -21.36
CA GLU A 220 5.10 -3.12 -20.11
C GLU A 220 5.53 -2.17 -18.98
N CYS A 221 4.58 -1.80 -18.13
CA CYS A 221 4.71 -0.94 -16.97
C CYS A 221 3.82 -1.52 -15.86
N ARG A 222 4.37 -2.48 -15.09
CA ARG A 222 3.62 -3.23 -14.07
C ARG A 222 3.23 -2.34 -12.89
N TRP A 223 1.97 -2.40 -12.47
CA TRP A 223 1.48 -1.74 -11.25
C TRP A 223 2.16 -2.21 -9.96
N GLY A 224 2.61 -3.47 -9.92
CA GLY A 224 3.31 -4.07 -8.79
C GLY A 224 4.68 -3.44 -8.50
N VAL A 225 5.26 -2.70 -9.46
CA VAL A 225 6.50 -1.95 -9.28
C VAL A 225 6.16 -0.55 -8.79
N MET A 226 6.57 -0.18 -7.57
CA MET A 226 6.12 1.06 -6.93
C MET A 226 6.46 2.32 -7.73
N SER A 227 7.66 2.38 -8.31
CA SER A 227 8.14 3.52 -9.10
C SER A 227 7.33 3.77 -10.38
N ASN A 228 6.60 2.77 -10.88
CA ASN A 228 5.72 2.92 -12.06
C ASN A 228 4.41 3.62 -11.73
N ARG A 229 3.94 3.49 -10.48
CA ARG A 229 2.59 3.91 -10.09
C ARG A 229 2.31 5.40 -10.33
N PRO A 230 3.23 6.34 -10.05
CA PRO A 230 2.97 7.75 -10.33
C PRO A 230 2.69 8.03 -11.81
N ALA A 231 3.47 7.43 -12.72
CA ALA A 231 3.27 7.60 -14.16
C ALA A 231 1.94 6.99 -14.61
N LEU A 232 1.64 5.76 -14.19
CA LEU A 232 0.38 5.08 -14.49
C LEU A 232 -0.84 5.87 -13.98
N ARG A 233 -0.75 6.48 -12.79
CA ARG A 233 -1.82 7.33 -12.25
C ARG A 233 -1.99 8.62 -13.06
N LEU A 234 -0.91 9.29 -13.44
CA LEU A 234 -0.97 10.52 -14.24
C LEU A 234 -1.54 10.28 -15.64
N ILE A 235 -1.19 9.16 -16.29
CA ILE A 235 -1.80 8.76 -17.57
C ILE A 235 -3.31 8.53 -17.36
N CYS A 236 -3.71 7.87 -16.27
CA CYS A 236 -5.13 7.64 -15.96
C CYS A 236 -5.89 8.94 -15.67
N TYR A 237 -5.31 9.86 -14.88
CA TYR A 237 -5.90 11.17 -14.62
C TYR A 237 -6.03 12.00 -15.88
N LYS A 238 -5.05 11.92 -16.80
CA LYS A 238 -5.16 12.56 -18.12
C LYS A 238 -6.29 11.94 -18.94
N ALA A 239 -6.40 10.62 -18.99
CA ALA A 239 -7.48 9.93 -19.69
C ALA A 239 -8.86 10.34 -19.14
N MET A 240 -9.02 10.38 -17.82
CA MET A 240 -10.25 10.82 -17.15
C MET A 240 -10.56 12.29 -17.43
N LEU A 241 -9.55 13.17 -17.40
CA LEU A 241 -9.72 14.58 -17.72
C LEU A 241 -10.20 14.77 -19.17
N GLU A 242 -9.56 14.11 -20.14
CA GLU A 242 -9.98 14.18 -21.55
C GLU A 242 -11.39 13.63 -21.74
N HIS A 243 -11.73 12.54 -21.03
CA HIS A 243 -13.07 11.96 -21.02
C HIS A 243 -14.11 12.98 -20.51
N SER A 244 -13.88 13.60 -19.35
CA SER A 244 -14.80 14.62 -18.79
C SER A 244 -14.89 15.88 -19.65
N LEU A 245 -13.89 16.17 -20.49
CA LEU A 245 -13.91 17.27 -21.46
C LEU A 245 -14.61 16.91 -22.78
N GLY A 246 -15.00 15.64 -22.98
CA GLY A 246 -15.62 15.16 -24.21
C GLY A 246 -14.63 14.83 -25.33
N ASN A 247 -13.32 14.82 -25.05
CA ASN A 247 -12.27 14.46 -26.00
C ASN A 247 -12.10 12.94 -26.07
N LEU A 248 -13.17 12.25 -26.50
CA LEU A 248 -13.30 10.79 -26.36
C LEU A 248 -12.20 10.00 -27.08
N ALA A 249 -11.74 10.48 -28.25
CA ALA A 249 -10.67 9.80 -29.00
C ALA A 249 -9.33 9.79 -28.24
N GLU A 250 -8.98 10.91 -27.61
CA GLU A 250 -7.75 11.01 -26.80
C GLU A 250 -7.88 10.15 -25.54
N ALA A 251 -9.02 10.24 -24.84
CA ALA A 251 -9.31 9.44 -23.67
C ALA A 251 -9.22 7.93 -23.96
N GLU A 252 -9.83 7.47 -25.05
CA GLU A 252 -9.76 6.08 -25.49
C GLU A 252 -8.31 5.64 -25.73
N SER A 253 -7.52 6.47 -26.42
CA SER A 253 -6.12 6.15 -26.71
C SER A 253 -5.31 5.92 -25.43
N LEU A 254 -5.52 6.75 -24.40
CA LEU A 254 -4.82 6.67 -23.12
C LEU A 254 -5.32 5.50 -22.27
N TYR A 255 -6.63 5.22 -22.26
CA TYR A 255 -7.14 4.03 -21.60
C TYR A 255 -6.61 2.74 -22.23
N ARG A 256 -6.62 2.63 -23.56
CA ARG A 256 -6.04 1.47 -24.26
C ARG A 256 -4.54 1.35 -24.04
N LEU A 257 -3.81 2.48 -23.98
CA LEU A 257 -2.40 2.49 -23.61
C LEU A 257 -2.20 1.87 -22.22
N LEU A 258 -2.97 2.31 -21.22
CA LEU A 258 -2.89 1.77 -19.86
C LEU A 258 -3.17 0.28 -19.82
N LEU A 259 -4.23 -0.19 -20.49
CA LEU A 259 -4.57 -1.61 -20.57
C LEU A 259 -3.47 -2.43 -21.25
N LYS A 260 -2.79 -1.86 -22.26
CA LYS A 260 -1.67 -2.51 -22.93
C LYS A 260 -0.45 -2.64 -22.03
N ILE A 261 -0.04 -1.55 -21.37
CA ILE A 261 1.21 -1.52 -20.61
C ILE A 261 1.04 -2.07 -19.18
N ASN A 262 -0.16 -2.05 -18.61
CA ASN A 262 -0.45 -2.58 -17.28
C ASN A 262 -1.24 -3.90 -17.39
N PRO A 263 -0.56 -5.05 -17.54
CA PRO A 263 -1.17 -6.30 -18.01
C PRO A 263 -2.25 -6.87 -17.07
N HIS A 264 -2.38 -6.44 -15.82
CA HIS A 264 -3.42 -6.96 -14.92
C HIS A 264 -4.52 -5.93 -14.62
N ASP A 265 -4.47 -4.76 -15.25
CA ASP A 265 -5.36 -3.64 -15.00
C ASP A 265 -5.68 -3.47 -13.50
N ASN A 266 -4.64 -3.43 -12.67
CA ASN A 266 -4.78 -3.27 -11.23
C ASN A 266 -5.39 -1.91 -10.84
N GLN A 267 -5.50 -0.98 -11.80
CA GLN A 267 -6.11 0.34 -11.64
C GLN A 267 -7.62 0.34 -11.87
N GLY A 268 -8.17 -0.68 -12.51
CA GLY A 268 -9.59 -0.71 -12.90
C GLY A 268 -9.91 0.15 -14.12
N VAL A 269 -8.95 0.40 -15.00
CA VAL A 269 -9.10 1.17 -16.24
C VAL A 269 -10.15 0.54 -17.16
N ARG A 270 -10.31 -0.79 -17.15
CA ARG A 270 -11.33 -1.48 -17.94
C ARG A 270 -12.74 -1.00 -17.61
N TYR A 271 -13.00 -0.58 -16.37
CA TYR A 271 -14.31 -0.06 -15.98
C TYR A 271 -14.48 1.41 -16.42
N LEU A 272 -13.41 2.21 -16.36
CA LEU A 272 -13.42 3.60 -16.84
C LEU A 272 -13.71 3.68 -18.35
N ILE A 273 -13.03 2.87 -19.16
CA ILE A 273 -13.27 2.82 -20.61
C ILE A 273 -14.65 2.22 -20.93
N SER A 274 -15.16 1.31 -20.10
CA SER A 274 -16.53 0.78 -20.24
C SER A 274 -17.60 1.85 -19.99
N ALA A 275 -17.42 2.68 -18.95
CA ALA A 275 -18.31 3.82 -18.70
C ALA A 275 -18.33 4.78 -19.90
N MET A 276 -17.15 5.08 -20.46
CA MET A 276 -17.02 5.91 -21.66
C MET A 276 -17.79 5.35 -22.86
N PHE A 277 -17.62 4.07 -23.18
CA PHE A 277 -18.34 3.43 -24.29
C PHE A 277 -19.86 3.35 -24.06
N ALA A 278 -20.29 3.30 -22.81
CA ALA A 278 -21.70 3.39 -22.44
C ALA A 278 -22.26 4.83 -22.44
N GLY A 279 -21.44 5.84 -22.73
CA GLY A 279 -21.85 7.24 -22.79
C GLY A 279 -21.92 7.95 -21.44
N PHE A 280 -21.25 7.41 -20.42
CA PHE A 280 -21.15 8.00 -19.09
C PHE A 280 -19.77 8.60 -18.85
N GLY A 281 -19.69 9.62 -17.99
CA GLY A 281 -18.41 10.15 -17.51
C GLY A 281 -17.65 9.15 -16.63
N PRO A 282 -16.35 9.41 -16.34
CA PRO A 282 -15.54 8.50 -15.54
C PRO A 282 -16.08 8.28 -14.12
N GLU A 283 -16.81 9.25 -13.57
CA GLU A 283 -17.41 9.23 -12.24
C GLU A 283 -18.45 8.11 -12.09
N TYR A 284 -19.06 7.68 -13.20
CA TYR A 284 -20.04 6.59 -13.19
C TYR A 284 -19.40 5.25 -12.82
N ALA A 285 -18.16 5.00 -13.24
CA ALA A 285 -17.43 3.80 -12.84
C ALA A 285 -17.12 3.82 -11.34
N ASP A 286 -16.80 4.99 -10.78
CA ASP A 286 -16.58 5.16 -9.35
C ASP A 286 -17.88 4.94 -8.56
N GLU A 287 -19.02 5.48 -9.01
CA GLU A 287 -20.33 5.27 -8.40
C GLU A 287 -20.72 3.79 -8.31
N LEU A 288 -20.51 3.04 -9.40
CA LEU A 288 -20.77 1.60 -9.44
C LEU A 288 -19.79 0.81 -8.55
N THR A 289 -18.52 1.25 -8.49
CA THR A 289 -17.51 0.65 -7.60
C THR A 289 -17.89 0.85 -6.14
N GLU A 290 -18.30 2.06 -5.75
CA GLU A 290 -18.76 2.34 -4.40
C GLU A 290 -20.04 1.59 -4.05
N GLU A 291 -20.98 1.48 -4.99
CA GLU A 291 -22.18 0.66 -4.82
C GLU A 291 -21.81 -0.80 -4.55
N GLY A 292 -20.89 -1.35 -5.36
CA GLY A 292 -20.42 -2.72 -5.19
C GLY A 292 -19.71 -2.93 -3.86
N ASN A 293 -18.87 -1.99 -3.43
CA ASN A 293 -18.23 -2.03 -2.12
C ASN A 293 -19.25 -2.01 -0.97
N ARG A 294 -20.29 -1.17 -1.06
CA ARG A 294 -21.35 -1.09 -0.03
C ARG A 294 -22.20 -2.36 0.03
N LYS A 295 -22.52 -2.94 -1.12
CA LYS A 295 -23.39 -4.13 -1.23
C LYS A 295 -22.61 -5.45 -1.17
N GLN A 296 -21.28 -5.40 -1.28
CA GLN A 296 -20.42 -6.55 -1.58
C GLN A 296 -20.88 -7.28 -2.85
N ASP A 297 -21.29 -6.52 -3.88
CA ASP A 297 -21.84 -7.02 -5.14
C ASP A 297 -21.45 -6.12 -6.31
N TRP A 298 -20.47 -6.56 -7.11
CA TRP A 298 -19.97 -5.83 -8.28
C TRP A 298 -20.64 -6.24 -9.59
N SER A 299 -21.72 -7.03 -9.55
CA SER A 299 -22.36 -7.57 -10.76
C SER A 299 -22.77 -6.50 -11.78
N ARG A 300 -23.16 -5.31 -11.32
CA ARG A 300 -23.50 -4.18 -12.20
C ARG A 300 -22.27 -3.61 -12.92
N LEU A 301 -21.15 -3.50 -12.20
CA LEU A 301 -19.88 -3.02 -12.74
C LEU A 301 -19.31 -4.03 -13.74
N GLU A 302 -19.36 -5.32 -13.40
CA GLU A 302 -18.94 -6.41 -14.29
C GLU A 302 -19.81 -6.51 -15.54
N LYS A 303 -21.14 -6.42 -15.38
CA LYS A 303 -22.06 -6.42 -16.52
C LYS A 303 -21.76 -5.28 -17.49
N LEU A 304 -21.52 -4.07 -16.98
CA LEU A 304 -21.12 -2.92 -17.81
C LEU A 304 -19.83 -3.25 -18.58
N PHE A 305 -18.83 -3.80 -17.90
CA PHE A 305 -17.57 -4.21 -18.53
C PHE A 305 -17.78 -5.25 -19.63
N LEU A 306 -18.42 -6.38 -19.32
CA LEU A 306 -18.65 -7.47 -20.28
C LEU A 306 -19.45 -7.03 -21.51
N GLU A 307 -20.50 -6.23 -21.31
CA GLU A 307 -21.33 -5.71 -22.42
C GLU A 307 -20.55 -4.80 -23.36
N GLN A 308 -19.67 -3.96 -22.82
CA GLN A 308 -18.87 -3.03 -23.63
C GLN A 308 -17.67 -3.71 -24.25
N ASN A 309 -16.99 -4.61 -23.53
CA ASN A 309 -15.86 -5.35 -24.08
C ASN A 309 -16.28 -6.22 -25.26
N LYS A 310 -17.47 -6.84 -25.20
CA LYS A 310 -18.05 -7.58 -26.33
C LYS A 310 -18.24 -6.73 -27.61
N LYS A 311 -18.49 -5.42 -27.47
CA LYS A 311 -18.72 -4.50 -28.60
C LYS A 311 -17.44 -3.86 -29.12
N HIS A 312 -16.47 -3.64 -28.24
CA HIS A 312 -15.34 -2.73 -28.49
C HIS A 312 -13.96 -3.39 -28.40
N ASP A 313 -13.89 -4.65 -27.95
CA ASP A 313 -12.68 -5.49 -27.91
C ASP A 313 -11.46 -4.73 -27.37
N PHE A 314 -11.51 -4.34 -26.10
CA PHE A 314 -10.47 -3.52 -25.48
C PHE A 314 -9.71 -4.24 -24.36
N TRP A 315 -10.19 -5.40 -23.91
CA TRP A 315 -9.56 -6.21 -22.88
C TRP A 315 -9.64 -7.70 -23.21
N CYS A 316 -8.54 -8.41 -23.00
CA CYS A 316 -8.53 -9.86 -23.09
C CYS A 316 -9.01 -10.45 -21.77
N LEU A 317 -10.18 -11.10 -21.79
CA LEU A 317 -10.67 -11.90 -20.67
C LEU A 317 -9.65 -13.01 -20.38
N ARG A 318 -9.31 -13.20 -19.11
CA ARG A 318 -8.50 -14.33 -18.62
C ARG A 318 -9.41 -15.31 -17.88
N ASP A 319 -8.93 -16.53 -17.64
CA ASP A 319 -9.71 -17.57 -16.96
C ASP A 319 -10.32 -17.10 -15.62
N GLU A 320 -9.66 -16.17 -14.90
CA GLU A 320 -10.18 -15.56 -13.66
C GLU A 320 -11.37 -14.60 -13.88
N ASP A 321 -11.55 -14.08 -15.10
CA ASP A 321 -12.64 -13.19 -15.51
C ASP A 321 -13.86 -13.96 -16.07
N GLU A 322 -13.74 -15.27 -16.34
CA GLU A 322 -14.82 -16.11 -16.91
C GLU A 322 -15.63 -16.88 -15.86
N GLU A 323 -15.14 -17.02 -14.62
CA GLU A 323 -15.78 -17.82 -13.56
C GLU A 323 -16.80 -17.04 -12.68
N LEU A 324 -17.25 -15.84 -13.08
CA LEU A 324 -18.18 -14.99 -12.31
C LEU A 324 -19.57 -14.81 -12.92
#